data_AF-A0A932PYU4-F1
#
_entry.id   AF-A0A932PYU4-F1
#
_cell.length_a   1.000
_cell.length_b   1.000
_cell.length_c   1.000
_cell.angle_alpha   90.00
_cell.angle_beta   90.00
_cell.angle_gamma   90.00
#
_symmetry.space_group_name_H-M   'P 1'
#
loop_
_entity.id
_entity.type
_entity.pdbx_description
1 polymer ?
#
loop_
_entity_poly.entity_id
_entity_poly.type
_entity_poly.pdbx_seq_one_letter_code
_entity_poly.pdbx_strand_id
1 'polypeptide(L)' 'MKSIHLALAIHNHQPVGNFDFVFAEAYEKAYAPMLALLERHPRVKLVLHYSGPLRD' A
#
# COMPACT_ATOMS: atom_id res chain seq x y z
N MET A 1 -21.21 20.10 -15.64
CA MET A 1 -19.97 19.41 -16.09
C MET A 1 -20.09 17.93 -15.75
N LYS A 2 -19.67 17.02 -16.63
CA LYS A 2 -19.60 15.58 -16.32
C LYS A 2 -18.31 15.29 -15.55
N SER A 3 -18.38 14.46 -14.52
CA SER A 3 -17.21 13.97 -13.79
C SER A 3 -16.72 12.65 -14.39
N ILE A 4 -15.45 12.32 -14.12
CA ILE A 4 -14.85 11.03 -14.43
C ILE A 4 -14.76 10.24 -13.13
N HIS A 5 -15.01 8.94 -13.18
CA HIS A 5 -14.73 8.03 -12.07
C HIS A 5 -13.27 7.58 -12.12
N LEU A 6 -12.54 7.77 -11.03
CA LEU A 6 -11.19 7.26 -10.87
C LEU A 6 -11.21 5.98 -10.01
N ALA A 7 -10.75 4.87 -10.58
CA ALA A 7 -10.42 3.67 -9.83
C ALA A 7 -8.92 3.67 -9.53
N LEU A 8 -8.55 3.78 -8.25
CA LEU A 8 -7.17 3.76 -7.79
C LEU A 8 -6.93 2.51 -6.92
N ALA A 9 -5.87 1.78 -7.19
CA ALA A 9 -5.46 0.63 -6.40
C ALA A 9 -3.94 0.57 -6.26
N ILE A 10 -3.48 0.06 -5.12
CA ILE A 10 -2.06 -0.19 -4.84
C ILE A 10 -1.90 -1.66 -4.46
N HIS A 11 -0.91 -2.31 -5.05
CA HIS A 11 -0.55 -3.69 -4.75
C HIS A 11 0.82 -3.74 -4.07
N ASN A 12 0.84 -4.21 -2.83
CA ASN A 12 2.05 -4.47 -2.08
C ASN A 12 2.27 -5.98 -2.01
N HIS A 13 3.46 -6.42 -2.38
CA HIS A 13 3.82 -7.83 -2.39
C HIS A 13 5.25 -8.00 -1.93
N GLN A 14 5.48 -8.99 -1.08
CA GLN A 14 6.78 -9.56 -0.82
C GLN A 14 6.72 -11.08 -1.05
N PRO A 15 7.69 -11.66 -1.79
CA PRO A 15 7.73 -13.10 -2.02
C PRO A 15 8.17 -13.86 -0.78
N VAL A 16 7.74 -15.11 -0.67
CA VAL A 16 8.23 -16.04 0.35
C VAL A 16 9.75 -16.20 0.20
N GLY A 17 10.47 -16.16 1.32
CA GLY A 17 11.94 -16.33 1.35
C GLY A 17 12.74 -15.08 1.00
N ASN A 18 12.10 -13.91 0.88
CA ASN A 18 12.83 -12.65 0.77
C ASN A 18 13.54 -12.30 2.09
N PHE A 19 14.57 -11.47 2.02
CA PHE A 19 15.34 -11.08 3.22
C PHE A 19 14.56 -10.09 4.09
N ASP A 20 14.63 -10.24 5.41
CA ASP A 20 13.94 -9.39 6.38
C ASP A 20 14.21 -7.89 6.18
N PHE A 21 15.45 -7.53 5.83
CA PHE A 21 15.79 -6.12 5.60
C PHE A 21 15.06 -5.53 4.39
N VAL A 22 14.67 -6.34 3.40
CA VAL A 22 13.89 -5.89 2.25
C VAL A 22 12.45 -5.59 2.67
N PHE A 23 11.88 -6.39 3.57
CA PHE A 23 10.57 -6.08 4.18
C PHE A 23 10.64 -4.78 4.98
N ALA A 24 11.64 -4.63 5.85
CA ALA A 24 11.82 -3.45 6.69
C ALA A 24 11.98 -2.18 5.84
N GLU A 25 12.84 -2.23 4.83
CA GLU A 25 13.07 -1.09 3.94
C GLU A 25 11.79 -0.69 3.18
N ALA A 26 11.05 -1.67 2.64
CA ALA A 26 9.79 -1.39 1.94
C ALA A 26 8.70 -0.86 2.88
N TYR A 27 8.66 -1.34 4.12
CA TYR A 27 7.76 -0.85 5.14
C TYR A 27 8.04 0.62 5.47
N GLU A 28 9.30 0.95 5.78
CA GLU A 28 9.73 2.30 6.13
C GLU A 28 9.55 3.29 4.98
N LYS A 29 9.88 2.88 3.75
CA LYS A 29 9.90 3.78 2.59
C LYS A 29 8.57 3.88 1.85
N ALA A 30 7.72 2.85 1.91
CA ALA A 30 6.50 2.79 1.10
C ALA A 30 5.24 2.54 1.92
N TYR A 31 5.18 1.46 2.71
CA TYR A 31 3.90 1.02 3.29
C TYR A 31 3.42 1.94 4.41
N ALA A 32 4.28 2.24 5.40
CA ALA A 32 3.91 3.09 6.52
C ALA A 32 3.65 4.56 6.10
N PRO A 33 4.49 5.20 5.26
CA PRO A 33 4.22 6.56 4.78
C PRO A 33 2.92 6.67 3.98
N MET A 34 2.60 5.67 3.14
CA MET A 34 1.36 5.63 2.37
C MET A 34 0.15 5.57 3.30
N LEU A 35 0.14 4.65 4.27
CA LEU A 35 -0.96 4.52 5.23
C LEU A 35 -1.15 5.80 6.05
N ALA A 36 -0.06 6.36 6.60
CA ALA A 36 -0.11 7.62 7.34
C ALA A 36 -0.63 8.79 6.50
N LEU A 37 -0.36 8.81 5.19
CA LEU A 37 -0.92 9.82 4.29
C LEU A 37 -2.41 9.61 4.05
N LEU A 38 -2.86 8.37 3.88
CA LEU A 38 -4.27 8.03 3.67
C LEU A 38 -5.12 8.33 4.90
N GLU A 39 -4.62 8.06 6.10
CA GLU A 39 -5.29 8.42 7.36
C GLU A 39 -5.51 9.94 7.49
N ARG A 40 -4.53 10.74 7.05
CA ARG A 40 -4.65 12.22 7.00
C ARG A 40 -5.61 12.72 5.92
N HIS A 41 -5.96 11.90 4.93
CA HIS A 41 -6.79 12.27 3.79
C HIS A 41 -7.98 11.32 3.61
N PRO A 42 -8.94 11.26 4.56
CA PRO A 42 -10.04 10.28 4.56
C PRO A 42 -11.02 10.40 3.38
N ARG A 43 -10.91 11.48 2.56
CA ARG A 43 -11.70 11.65 1.33
C ARG A 43 -11.13 10.89 0.14
N VAL A 44 -9.87 10.46 0.18
CA VAL A 44 -9.25 9.66 -0.87
C VAL A 44 -9.77 8.24 -0.77
N LYS A 45 -10.31 7.72 -1.87
CA LYS A 45 -10.82 6.34 -1.96
C LYS A 45 -9.91 5.54 -2.87
N LEU A 46 -9.38 4.43 -2.37
CA LEU A 46 -8.57 3.50 -3.16
C LEU A 46 -8.63 2.09 -2.56
N VAL A 47 -8.16 1.11 -3.32
CA VAL A 47 -8.04 -0.28 -2.88
C VAL A 47 -6.58 -0.59 -2.52
N LEU A 48 -6.36 -1.22 -1.37
CA LEU A 48 -5.06 -1.76 -0.97
C LEU A 48 -5.10 -3.28 -1.05
N HIS A 49 -4.18 -3.87 -1.81
CA HIS A 49 -3.99 -5.32 -1.89
C HIS A 49 -2.61 -5.70 -1.35
N TYR A 50 -2.56 -6.66 -0.44
CA TYR A 50 -1.33 -7.16 0.19
C TYR A 50 -1.21 -8.67 -0.05
N SER A 51 -0.02 -9.14 -0.43
CA SER A 51 0.25 -10.59 -0.48
C SER A 51 0.21 -11.22 0.92
N GLY A 52 -0.09 -12.51 0.99
CA GLY A 52 -0.10 -13.27 2.26
C GLY A 52 1.20 -13.09 3.07
N PRO A 53 2.38 -13.38 2.48
CA PRO A 53 3.65 -13.26 3.21
C PRO A 53 3.97 -11.85 3.72
N LEU A 54 3.37 -10.81 3.15
CA LEU A 54 3.55 -9.43 3.62
C LEU A 54 2.66 -9.11 4.84
N ARG A 55 1.62 -9.91 5.09
CA ARG A 55 0.70 -9.75 6.22
C ARG A 55 0.94 -10.73 7.36
N ASP A 56 1.72 -11.79 7.09
CA ASP A 56 2.09 -12.83 8.04
C ASP A 56 3.22 -12.37 8.95
#